data_AF-A0A2H0YA31-F1
#
_entry.id   AF-A0A2H0YA31-F1
#
_cell.length_a   1.000
_cell.length_b   1.000
_cell.length_c   1.000
_cell.angle_alpha   90.00
_cell.angle_beta   90.00
_cell.angle_gamma   90.00
#
_symmetry.space_group_name_H-M   'P 1'
#
loop_
_entity.id
_entity.type
_entity.pdbx_description
1 polymer ?
#
loop_
_entity_poly.entity_id
_entity_poly.type
_entity_poly.pdbx_seq_one_letter_code
_entity_poly.pdbx_strand_id
1 'polypeptide(L)'
;MTKTSKLHISGGSNIFKHLSDALLPYHIKKVGSCLFIVEGTLAKPRIGIRYPGYKLKQIILKRPNKNSALWANLFDFEVVPFEKGREGSSVHFTYPNLLKDFGMYKKDNISFWKMIVRVHDHNVIDGNPPKLNGIDPRQFLEMLKWMWIQEDLNYKLSWKEVGSKIPYRLLNRNGGPTSKGAGRDKFYAALILVHGNYFSADSIRKIIP
;
A
#
# COMPACT_ATOMS: atom_id res chain seq x y z
N MET A 1 -12.86 -17.14 13.74
CA MET A 1 -13.05 -15.69 14.01
C MET A 1 -11.80 -14.93 13.59
N THR A 2 -11.94 -13.91 12.73
CA THR A 2 -10.85 -13.02 12.32
C THR A 2 -10.45 -12.14 13.49
N LYS A 3 -9.20 -12.22 13.96
CA LYS A 3 -8.71 -11.35 15.04
C LYS A 3 -8.59 -9.93 14.48
N THR A 4 -9.47 -9.02 14.91
CA THR A 4 -9.41 -7.60 14.52
C THR A 4 -8.59 -6.86 15.56
N SER A 5 -7.51 -6.21 15.15
CA SER A 5 -6.65 -5.41 16.03
C SER A 5 -6.52 -3.99 15.47
N LYS A 6 -6.36 -2.99 16.34
CA LYS A 6 -6.03 -1.62 15.88
C LYS A 6 -4.52 -1.48 15.82
N LEU A 7 -3.97 -1.05 14.69
CA LEU A 7 -2.58 -0.64 14.60
C LEU A 7 -2.54 0.88 14.73
N HIS A 8 -1.99 1.37 15.84
CA HIS A 8 -1.67 2.77 15.93
C HIS A 8 -0.29 3.00 15.32
N ILE A 9 -0.26 3.67 14.18
CA ILE A 9 0.98 3.97 13.47
C ILE A 9 1.13 5.48 13.54
N SER A 10 2.02 5.92 14.42
CA SER A 10 2.41 7.33 14.48
C SER A 10 2.99 7.73 13.12
N GLY A 11 2.42 8.76 12.50
CA GLY A 11 2.96 9.33 11.27
C GLY A 11 4.39 9.85 11.53
N GLY A 12 5.35 9.48 10.69
CA GLY A 12 6.75 9.85 10.86
C GLY A 12 7.71 8.90 10.14
N SER A 13 9.00 9.20 10.23
CA SER A 13 10.14 8.55 9.54
C SER A 13 10.34 7.05 9.83
N ASN A 14 9.44 6.40 10.58
CA ASN A 14 9.58 5.02 11.03
C ASN A 14 8.37 4.12 10.75
N ILE A 15 7.45 4.54 9.87
CA ILE A 15 6.25 3.77 9.53
C ILE A 15 6.56 2.33 9.12
N PHE A 16 7.60 2.12 8.31
CA PHE A 16 7.98 0.80 7.81
C PHE A 16 8.48 -0.12 8.91
N LYS A 17 9.26 0.41 9.86
CA LYS A 17 9.73 -0.36 11.03
C LYS A 17 8.58 -0.73 11.96
N HIS A 18 7.70 0.21 12.26
CA HIS A 18 6.52 -0.07 13.08
C HIS A 18 5.61 -1.13 12.44
N LEU A 19 5.39 -1.04 11.12
CA LEU A 19 4.64 -2.07 10.39
C LEU A 19 5.34 -3.42 10.42
N SER A 20 6.65 -3.44 10.17
CA SER A 20 7.47 -4.65 10.23
C SER A 20 7.34 -5.32 11.60
N ASP A 21 7.58 -4.60 12.70
CA ASP A 21 7.48 -5.13 14.06
C ASP A 21 6.06 -5.61 14.40
N ALA A 22 5.03 -4.90 13.94
CA ALA A 22 3.65 -5.23 14.27
C ALA A 22 3.08 -6.41 13.46
N LEU A 23 3.48 -6.56 12.20
CA LEU A 23 3.01 -7.64 11.33
C LEU A 23 3.81 -8.93 11.51
N LEU A 24 5.09 -8.83 11.87
CA LEU A 24 6.00 -9.99 12.01
C LEU A 24 5.42 -11.14 12.84
N PRO A 25 4.74 -10.94 13.98
CA PRO A 25 4.18 -12.06 14.76
C PRO A 25 3.12 -12.90 14.03
N TYR A 26 2.59 -12.40 12.91
CA TYR A 26 1.46 -13.01 12.19
C TYR A 26 1.86 -13.65 10.85
N HIS A 27 3.14 -13.61 10.47
CA HIS A 27 3.60 -14.03 9.13
C HIS A 27 3.34 -15.51 8.79
N ILE A 28 3.22 -16.38 9.79
CA ILE A 28 2.90 -17.81 9.64
C ILE A 28 1.39 -18.11 9.64
N LYS A 29 0.54 -17.09 9.78
CA LYS A 29 -0.92 -17.27 9.80
C LYS A 29 -1.46 -17.50 8.37
N LYS A 30 -2.72 -17.96 8.28
CA LYS A 30 -3.40 -18.14 6.99
C LYS A 30 -3.56 -16.78 6.29
N VAL A 31 -3.43 -16.77 4.97
CA VAL A 31 -3.65 -15.58 4.12
C VAL A 31 -4.97 -14.88 4.49
N GLY A 32 -4.91 -13.57 4.68
CA GLY A 32 -6.05 -12.69 4.98
C GLY A 32 -6.69 -12.87 6.37
N SER A 33 -6.12 -13.72 7.23
CA SER A 33 -6.75 -14.11 8.51
C SER A 33 -6.68 -13.06 9.61
N CYS A 34 -5.78 -12.08 9.49
CA CYS A 34 -5.65 -10.98 10.45
C CYS A 34 -6.06 -9.68 9.78
N LEU A 35 -6.96 -8.93 10.45
CA LEU A 35 -7.39 -7.61 10.01
C LEU A 35 -6.85 -6.57 10.99
N PHE A 36 -6.15 -5.58 10.46
CA PHE A 36 -5.65 -4.47 11.23
C PHE A 36 -6.25 -3.16 10.76
N ILE A 37 -6.92 -2.42 11.66
CA ILE A 37 -7.43 -1.08 11.34
C ILE A 37 -6.27 -0.09 11.43
N VAL A 38 -6.01 0.59 10.31
CA VAL A 38 -4.88 1.51 10.14
C VAL A 38 -5.30 2.97 9.95
N GLU A 39 -6.55 3.21 9.52
CA GLU A 39 -7.15 4.55 9.52
C GLU A 39 -8.55 4.50 10.17
N GLY A 40 -8.82 5.47 11.03
CA GLY A 40 -10.05 5.54 11.82
C GLY A 40 -9.92 4.85 13.19
N THR A 41 -11.02 4.25 13.65
CA THR A 41 -11.11 3.58 14.95
C THR A 41 -11.76 2.21 14.81
N LEU A 42 -11.71 1.36 15.83
CA LEU A 42 -12.42 0.08 15.79
C LEU A 42 -13.95 0.26 15.66
N ALA A 43 -14.50 1.32 16.26
CA ALA A 43 -15.93 1.64 16.17
C ALA A 43 -16.32 2.31 14.84
N LYS A 44 -15.39 3.06 14.23
CA LYS A 44 -15.57 3.76 12.95
C LYS A 44 -14.33 3.54 12.08
N PRO A 45 -14.14 2.32 11.54
CA PRO A 45 -12.99 2.02 10.69
C PRO A 45 -13.15 2.72 9.35
N ARG A 46 -12.02 3.14 8.76
CA ARG A 46 -12.00 3.69 7.39
C ARG A 46 -11.12 2.88 6.46
N ILE A 47 -9.90 2.56 6.89
CA ILE A 47 -9.02 1.64 6.17
C ILE A 47 -8.51 0.56 7.11
N GLY A 48 -8.48 -0.66 6.62
CA GLY A 48 -7.75 -1.77 7.23
C GLY A 48 -6.70 -2.36 6.28
N ILE A 49 -5.85 -3.22 6.84
CA ILE A 49 -4.98 -4.10 6.07
C ILE A 49 -5.24 -5.56 6.49
N ARG A 50 -5.36 -6.44 5.49
CA ARG A 50 -5.44 -7.89 5.67
C ARG A 50 -4.08 -8.53 5.48
N TYR A 51 -3.65 -9.26 6.50
CA TYR A 51 -2.34 -9.90 6.56
C TYR A 51 -2.45 -11.33 7.11
N PRO A 52 -1.59 -12.28 6.68
CA PRO A 52 -0.68 -12.22 5.52
C PRO A 52 -1.35 -11.97 4.16
N GLY A 53 -0.68 -11.27 3.26
CA GLY A 53 -1.07 -11.14 1.86
C GLY A 53 -0.77 -12.39 1.03
N TYR A 54 -1.38 -12.49 -0.15
CA TYR A 54 -1.27 -13.68 -1.00
C TYR A 54 0.14 -13.89 -1.58
N LYS A 55 0.95 -12.82 -1.72
CA LYS A 55 2.31 -12.92 -2.26
C LYS A 55 3.33 -13.32 -1.20
N LEU A 56 2.97 -13.30 0.09
CA LEU A 56 3.83 -13.77 1.18
C LEU A 56 4.02 -15.28 1.05
N LYS A 57 5.28 -15.73 0.92
CA LYS A 57 5.60 -17.15 0.82
C LYS A 57 6.86 -17.50 1.60
N GLN A 58 6.86 -18.65 2.25
CA GLN A 58 8.08 -19.25 2.78
C GLN A 58 8.88 -19.85 1.63
N ILE A 59 10.20 -19.64 1.63
CA ILE A 59 11.13 -20.15 0.62
C ILE A 59 11.80 -21.40 1.17
N ILE A 60 11.70 -22.50 0.43
CA ILE A 60 12.50 -23.71 0.68
C ILE A 60 13.87 -23.51 0.03
N LEU A 61 14.90 -23.40 0.85
CA LEU A 61 16.27 -23.22 0.36
C LEU A 61 16.84 -24.56 -0.11
N LYS A 62 17.32 -24.61 -1.36
CA LYS A 62 18.05 -25.78 -1.87
C LYS A 62 19.36 -26.03 -1.11
N ARG A 63 20.02 -24.97 -0.64
CA ARG A 63 21.21 -25.03 0.24
C ARG A 63 21.15 -23.86 1.24
N PRO A 64 21.25 -24.11 2.55
CA PRO A 64 21.27 -23.04 3.55
C PRO A 64 22.62 -22.32 3.51
N ASN A 65 22.60 -20.99 3.37
CA ASN A 65 23.77 -20.13 3.56
C ASN A 65 23.38 -18.94 4.46
N LYS A 66 24.36 -18.29 5.08
CA LYS A 66 24.16 -17.21 6.06
C LYS A 66 23.41 -15.98 5.51
N ASN A 67 23.34 -15.84 4.19
CA ASN A 67 22.68 -14.72 3.49
C ASN A 67 21.37 -15.13 2.78
N SER A 68 20.89 -16.34 3.01
CA SER A 68 19.67 -16.86 2.41
C SER A 68 18.44 -16.30 3.14
N ALA A 69 17.50 -15.74 2.39
CA ALA A 69 16.21 -15.31 2.92
C ALA A 69 15.22 -16.49 2.89
N LEU A 70 14.55 -16.73 4.01
CA LEU A 70 13.56 -17.81 4.16
C LEU A 70 12.14 -17.37 3.78
N TRP A 71 11.96 -16.09 3.47
CA TRP A 71 10.66 -15.51 3.16
C TRP A 71 10.72 -14.62 1.93
N ALA A 72 9.65 -14.67 1.15
CA ALA A 72 9.37 -13.82 0.01
C ALA A 72 8.23 -12.86 0.36
N ASN A 73 8.37 -11.58 0.02
CA ASN A 73 7.34 -10.55 0.19
C ASN A 73 6.70 -10.60 1.61
N LEU A 74 7.56 -10.64 2.64
CA LEU A 74 7.18 -10.95 4.03
C LEU A 74 6.10 -10.00 4.60
N PHE A 75 6.05 -8.77 4.10
CA PHE A 75 5.08 -7.76 4.52
C PHE A 75 4.04 -7.44 3.44
N ASP A 76 3.79 -8.38 2.52
CA ASP A 76 2.65 -8.27 1.62
C ASP A 76 1.35 -8.30 2.42
N PHE A 77 0.46 -7.35 2.15
CA PHE A 77 -0.89 -7.27 2.72
C PHE A 77 -1.85 -6.71 1.68
N GLU A 78 -3.14 -6.97 1.87
CA GLU A 78 -4.22 -6.33 1.10
C GLU A 78 -4.73 -5.10 1.85
N VAL A 79 -4.94 -3.99 1.15
CA VAL A 79 -5.58 -2.79 1.71
C VAL A 79 -7.09 -2.89 1.50
N VAL A 80 -7.86 -2.76 2.57
CA VAL A 80 -9.33 -2.88 2.55
C VAL A 80 -9.99 -1.56 2.97
N PRO A 81 -10.91 -1.02 2.16
CA PRO A 81 -11.72 0.12 2.56
C PRO A 81 -12.82 -0.31 3.54
N PHE A 82 -13.31 0.62 4.34
CA PHE A 82 -14.53 0.47 5.12
C PHE A 82 -15.56 1.49 4.67
N GLU A 83 -16.74 1.00 4.34
CA GLU A 83 -17.88 1.81 3.91
C GLU A 83 -19.05 1.53 4.84
N LYS A 84 -19.63 2.60 5.41
CA LYS A 84 -20.74 2.48 6.38
C LYS A 84 -20.44 1.50 7.53
N GLY A 85 -19.18 1.47 7.97
CA GLY A 85 -18.70 0.62 9.06
C GLY A 85 -18.51 -0.85 8.71
N ARG A 86 -18.68 -1.24 7.45
CA ARG A 86 -18.46 -2.61 6.97
C ARG A 86 -17.24 -2.64 6.05
N GLU A 87 -16.55 -3.77 6.05
CA GLU A 87 -15.47 -4.01 5.11
C GLU A 87 -16.02 -3.95 3.68
N GLY A 88 -15.50 -3.01 2.91
CA GLY A 88 -15.84 -2.82 1.50
C GLY A 88 -14.94 -3.64 0.59
N SER A 89 -15.30 -3.67 -0.69
CA SER A 89 -14.51 -4.37 -1.71
C SER A 89 -13.30 -3.55 -2.13
N SER A 90 -12.11 -4.14 -2.08
CA SER A 90 -10.87 -3.55 -2.61
C SER A 90 -10.86 -3.43 -4.14
N VAL A 91 -11.78 -4.11 -4.84
CA VAL A 91 -11.87 -4.14 -6.32
C VAL A 91 -12.07 -2.75 -6.92
N HIS A 92 -12.77 -1.85 -6.23
CA HIS A 92 -12.96 -0.48 -6.71
C HIS A 92 -11.71 0.40 -6.53
N PHE A 93 -10.75 -0.01 -5.71
CA PHE A 93 -9.56 0.74 -5.35
C PHE A 93 -8.30 0.10 -5.91
N THR A 94 -8.30 -0.17 -7.21
CA THR A 94 -7.09 -0.57 -7.93
C THR A 94 -6.37 0.67 -8.47
N TYR A 95 -5.05 0.58 -8.71
CA TYR A 95 -4.31 1.69 -9.33
C TYR A 95 -4.95 2.20 -10.63
N PRO A 96 -5.40 1.34 -11.56
CA PRO A 96 -6.18 1.78 -12.70
C PRO A 96 -7.40 2.62 -12.29
N ASN A 97 -8.25 2.11 -11.39
CA ASN A 97 -9.48 2.80 -11.00
C ASN A 97 -9.20 4.14 -10.31
N LEU A 98 -8.21 4.19 -9.44
CA LEU A 98 -7.74 5.44 -8.82
C LEU A 98 -7.24 6.44 -9.86
N LEU A 99 -6.45 5.99 -10.85
CA LEU A 99 -5.94 6.89 -11.90
C LEU A 99 -7.06 7.45 -12.77
N LYS A 100 -8.07 6.63 -13.10
CA LYS A 100 -9.25 7.07 -13.86
C LYS A 100 -10.07 8.08 -13.07
N ASP A 101 -10.38 7.78 -11.82
CA ASP A 101 -11.11 8.68 -10.93
C ASP A 101 -10.36 10.01 -10.73
N PHE A 102 -9.03 9.96 -10.57
CA PHE A 102 -8.19 11.14 -10.50
C PHE A 102 -8.29 11.98 -11.77
N GLY A 103 -8.09 11.37 -12.94
CA GLY A 103 -8.14 12.06 -14.23
C GLY A 103 -9.50 12.70 -14.53
N MET A 104 -10.59 12.06 -14.13
CA MET A 104 -11.96 12.55 -14.40
C MET A 104 -12.41 13.64 -13.43
N TYR A 105 -12.08 13.53 -12.14
CA TYR A 105 -12.75 14.34 -11.11
C TYR A 105 -11.83 15.19 -10.25
N LYS A 106 -10.52 14.93 -10.26
CA LYS A 106 -9.61 15.44 -9.23
C LYS A 106 -8.35 16.14 -9.76
N LYS A 107 -7.93 15.84 -11.01
CA LYS A 107 -6.64 16.29 -11.56
C LYS A 107 -6.46 17.81 -11.58
N ASP A 108 -7.53 18.57 -11.79
CA ASP A 108 -7.46 20.03 -11.92
C ASP A 108 -7.59 20.75 -10.56
N ASN A 109 -7.84 20.01 -9.47
CA ASN A 109 -7.95 20.60 -8.14
C ASN A 109 -6.58 20.74 -7.46
N ILE A 110 -6.06 21.97 -7.40
CA ILE A 110 -4.74 22.30 -6.84
C ILE A 110 -4.62 21.89 -5.37
N SER A 111 -5.67 22.09 -4.56
CA SER A 111 -5.65 21.73 -3.13
C SER A 111 -5.51 20.22 -2.95
N PHE A 112 -6.28 19.44 -3.70
CA PHE A 112 -6.21 17.98 -3.69
C PHE A 112 -4.85 17.46 -4.19
N TRP A 113 -4.31 18.06 -5.26
CA TRP A 113 -2.98 17.72 -5.76
C TRP A 113 -1.89 17.92 -4.69
N LYS A 114 -1.91 19.06 -3.97
CA LYS A 114 -0.97 19.30 -2.86
C LYS A 114 -1.07 18.22 -1.77
N MET A 115 -2.28 17.71 -1.49
CA MET A 115 -2.45 16.61 -0.55
C MET A 115 -1.86 15.29 -1.08
N ILE A 116 -1.99 14.98 -2.37
CA ILE A 116 -1.32 13.82 -3.00
C ILE A 116 0.19 13.92 -2.84
N VAL A 117 0.79 15.07 -3.17
CA VAL A 117 2.24 15.31 -3.01
C VAL A 117 2.66 15.06 -1.57
N ARG A 118 1.89 15.56 -0.60
CA ARG A 118 2.19 15.37 0.81
C ARG A 118 2.07 13.92 1.26
N VAL A 119 1.09 13.18 0.76
CA VAL A 119 0.97 11.72 1.00
C VAL A 119 2.17 10.99 0.42
N HIS A 120 2.60 11.37 -0.79
CA HIS A 120 3.75 10.76 -1.46
C HIS A 120 5.03 10.95 -0.63
N ASP A 121 5.32 12.19 -0.24
CA ASP A 121 6.59 12.54 0.39
C ASP A 121 6.64 12.16 1.88
N HIS A 122 5.49 12.22 2.57
CA HIS A 122 5.46 12.14 4.04
C HIS A 122 4.53 11.06 4.61
N ASN A 123 3.72 10.38 3.79
CA ASN A 123 2.65 9.48 4.25
C ASN A 123 1.63 10.15 5.19
N VAL A 124 1.44 11.48 5.07
CA VAL A 124 0.56 12.27 5.92
C VAL A 124 -0.66 12.74 5.13
N ILE A 125 -1.84 12.64 5.76
CA ILE A 125 -3.09 13.25 5.29
C ILE A 125 -3.56 14.17 6.41
N ASP A 126 -3.24 15.45 6.31
CA ASP A 126 -3.65 16.48 7.25
C ASP A 126 -4.84 17.28 6.70
N GLY A 127 -5.66 17.79 7.62
CA GLY A 127 -6.87 18.53 7.27
C GLY A 127 -7.95 17.68 6.59
N ASN A 128 -8.99 18.37 6.12
CA ASN A 128 -10.10 17.78 5.39
C ASN A 128 -9.90 18.00 3.89
N PRO A 129 -9.92 16.94 3.07
CA PRO A 129 -9.88 17.08 1.62
C PRO A 129 -11.07 17.89 1.08
N PRO A 130 -10.89 18.59 -0.07
CA PRO A 130 -12.00 19.24 -0.76
C PRO A 130 -13.07 18.22 -1.16
N LYS A 131 -14.34 18.64 -1.17
CA LYS A 131 -15.44 17.79 -1.68
C LYS A 131 -15.36 17.75 -3.21
N LEU A 132 -15.07 16.57 -3.76
CA LEU A 132 -14.95 16.31 -5.19
C LEU A 132 -15.77 15.08 -5.58
N ASN A 133 -16.16 15.02 -6.84
CA ASN A 133 -16.95 13.91 -7.38
C ASN A 133 -16.13 12.59 -7.45
N GLY A 134 -16.85 11.49 -7.68
CA GLY A 134 -16.29 10.15 -7.78
C GLY A 134 -16.03 9.52 -6.42
N ILE A 135 -14.87 8.87 -6.26
CA ILE A 135 -14.42 8.30 -4.99
C ILE A 135 -14.29 9.42 -3.94
N ASP A 136 -14.74 9.18 -2.70
CA ASP A 136 -14.56 10.12 -1.61
C ASP A 136 -13.08 10.55 -1.48
N PRO A 137 -12.77 11.85 -1.52
CA PRO A 137 -11.38 12.33 -1.55
C PRO A 137 -10.54 11.90 -0.34
N ARG A 138 -11.13 11.75 0.85
CA ARG A 138 -10.41 11.24 2.03
C ARG A 138 -10.10 9.76 1.85
N GLN A 139 -11.08 8.96 1.46
CA GLN A 139 -10.90 7.54 1.21
C GLN A 139 -9.89 7.27 0.08
N PHE A 140 -9.92 8.08 -0.99
CA PHE A 140 -8.93 8.04 -2.08
C PHE A 140 -7.50 8.20 -1.55
N LEU A 141 -7.25 9.26 -0.76
CA LEU A 141 -5.92 9.54 -0.22
C LEU A 141 -5.47 8.44 0.76
N GLU A 142 -6.38 7.94 1.60
CA GLU A 142 -6.06 6.87 2.55
C GLU A 142 -5.74 5.55 1.84
N MET A 143 -6.52 5.16 0.83
CA MET A 143 -6.23 3.98 0.00
C MET A 143 -4.89 4.14 -0.71
N LEU A 144 -4.65 5.29 -1.34
CA LEU A 144 -3.40 5.58 -2.05
C LEU A 144 -2.19 5.49 -1.12
N LYS A 145 -2.26 6.10 0.07
CA LYS A 145 -1.23 6.03 1.11
C LYS A 145 -0.87 4.58 1.43
N TRP A 146 -1.86 3.75 1.74
CA TRP A 146 -1.63 2.37 2.19
C TRP A 146 -1.17 1.44 1.07
N MET A 147 -1.68 1.64 -0.16
CA MET A 147 -1.20 0.94 -1.34
C MET A 147 0.26 1.30 -1.66
N TRP A 148 0.64 2.57 -1.55
CA TRP A 148 2.02 3.02 -1.72
C TRP A 148 2.97 2.45 -0.66
N ILE A 149 2.55 2.41 0.60
CA ILE A 149 3.32 1.77 1.67
C ILE A 149 3.54 0.29 1.37
N GLN A 150 2.50 -0.42 0.90
CA GLN A 150 2.62 -1.82 0.49
C GLN A 150 3.62 -1.97 -0.67
N GLU A 151 3.52 -1.13 -1.70
CA GLU A 151 4.43 -1.17 -2.85
C GLU A 151 5.88 -0.90 -2.43
N ASP A 152 6.13 0.04 -1.53
CA ASP A 152 7.49 0.31 -1.06
C ASP A 152 8.07 -0.88 -0.27
N LEU A 153 7.28 -1.48 0.62
CA LEU A 153 7.69 -2.67 1.39
C LEU A 153 8.03 -3.86 0.49
N ASN A 154 7.25 -4.02 -0.59
CA ASN A 154 7.33 -5.15 -1.51
C ASN A 154 8.29 -4.93 -2.68
N TYR A 155 8.62 -3.69 -3.04
CA TYR A 155 9.37 -3.43 -4.28
C TYR A 155 10.53 -2.46 -4.12
N LYS A 156 10.54 -1.56 -3.14
CA LYS A 156 11.58 -0.53 -3.00
C LYS A 156 12.57 -0.81 -1.87
N LEU A 157 12.07 -1.21 -0.71
CA LEU A 157 12.85 -1.32 0.52
C LEU A 157 13.36 -2.74 0.75
N SER A 158 14.58 -2.86 1.26
CA SER A 158 15.14 -4.11 1.76
C SER A 158 14.70 -4.39 3.20
N TRP A 159 14.87 -5.64 3.62
CA TRP A 159 14.57 -6.05 4.99
C TRP A 159 15.33 -5.24 6.06
N LYS A 160 16.53 -4.73 5.74
CA LYS A 160 17.31 -3.87 6.64
C LYS A 160 16.73 -2.46 6.76
N GLU A 161 16.32 -1.88 5.64
CA GLU A 161 15.73 -0.53 5.59
C GLU A 161 14.39 -0.48 6.34
N VAL A 162 13.61 -1.56 6.29
CA VAL A 162 12.35 -1.67 7.04
C VAL A 162 12.55 -2.15 8.48
N GLY A 163 13.80 -2.38 8.92
CA GLY A 163 14.11 -2.84 10.27
C GLY A 163 13.56 -4.23 10.63
N SER A 164 13.38 -5.12 9.65
CA SER A 164 12.90 -6.48 9.88
C SER A 164 13.93 -7.32 10.64
N LYS A 165 13.45 -8.09 11.62
CA LYS A 165 14.25 -9.09 12.33
C LYS A 165 14.45 -10.37 11.50
N ILE A 166 13.62 -10.58 10.48
CA ILE A 166 13.70 -11.72 9.57
C ILE A 166 14.16 -11.22 8.19
N PRO A 167 15.29 -11.75 7.66
CA PRO A 167 15.69 -11.49 6.29
C PRO A 167 14.64 -12.02 5.31
N TYR A 168 14.13 -11.14 4.45
CA TYR A 168 13.24 -11.50 3.34
C TYR A 168 13.78 -10.95 2.03
N ARG A 169 13.32 -11.54 0.92
CA ARG A 169 13.62 -11.07 -0.44
C ARG A 169 12.35 -10.83 -1.21
N LEU A 170 12.49 -10.00 -2.25
CA LEU A 170 11.41 -9.74 -3.18
C LEU A 170 11.48 -10.80 -4.28
N LEU A 171 10.38 -11.50 -4.48
CA LEU A 171 10.26 -12.47 -5.57
C LEU A 171 9.22 -11.97 -6.57
N ASN A 172 9.54 -12.10 -7.86
CA ASN A 172 8.57 -11.88 -8.91
C ASN A 172 7.52 -13.02 -8.94
N ARG A 173 6.53 -12.91 -9.84
CA ARG A 173 5.47 -13.93 -10.00
C ARG A 173 6.02 -15.32 -10.31
N ASN A 174 7.19 -15.41 -10.92
CA ASN A 174 7.86 -16.65 -11.32
C ASN A 174 8.80 -17.20 -10.23
N GLY A 175 8.81 -16.60 -9.04
CA GLY A 175 9.67 -17.03 -7.91
C GLY A 175 11.15 -16.65 -8.06
N GLY A 176 11.50 -15.86 -9.09
CA GLY A 176 12.85 -15.35 -9.29
C GLY A 176 13.12 -14.13 -8.40
N PRO A 177 14.35 -13.95 -7.89
CA PRO A 177 14.76 -12.70 -7.24
C PRO A 177 14.51 -11.52 -8.18
N THR A 178 13.96 -10.43 -7.65
CA THR A 178 13.81 -9.19 -8.40
C THR A 178 14.70 -8.10 -7.81
N SER A 179 15.22 -7.22 -8.67
CA SER A 179 15.87 -5.98 -8.23
C SER A 179 14.83 -5.06 -7.58
N LYS A 180 15.30 -4.12 -6.76
CA LYS A 180 14.43 -3.07 -6.23
C LYS A 180 13.79 -2.31 -7.40
N GLY A 181 12.48 -2.18 -7.36
CA GLY A 181 11.67 -1.35 -8.25
C GLY A 181 11.43 0.04 -7.66
N ALA A 182 10.63 0.82 -8.39
CA ALA A 182 10.34 2.22 -8.05
C ALA A 182 9.32 2.39 -6.89
N GLY A 183 8.70 1.31 -6.40
CA GLY A 183 7.69 1.38 -5.33
C GLY A 183 6.55 2.35 -5.68
N ARG A 184 6.22 3.25 -4.74
CA ARG A 184 5.18 4.28 -4.95
C ARG A 184 5.45 5.20 -6.15
N ASP A 185 6.73 5.45 -6.46
CA ASP A 185 7.14 6.46 -7.45
C ASP A 185 6.60 6.12 -8.84
N LYS A 186 6.40 4.82 -9.13
CA LYS A 186 5.81 4.35 -10.39
C LYS A 186 4.40 4.91 -10.60
N PHE A 187 3.53 4.78 -9.60
CA PHE A 187 2.16 5.28 -9.71
C PHE A 187 2.09 6.80 -9.51
N TYR A 188 3.00 7.38 -8.72
CA TYR A 188 3.08 8.83 -8.60
C TYR A 188 3.47 9.50 -9.94
N ALA A 189 4.40 8.91 -10.69
CA ALA A 189 4.72 9.37 -12.05
C ALA A 189 3.49 9.31 -12.98
N ALA A 190 2.68 8.25 -12.88
CA ALA A 190 1.42 8.15 -13.62
C ALA A 190 0.46 9.31 -13.29
N LEU A 191 0.33 9.69 -12.01
CA LEU A 191 -0.48 10.82 -11.58
C LEU A 191 0.06 12.15 -12.14
N ILE A 192 1.38 12.37 -12.11
CA ILE A 192 2.01 13.58 -12.68
C ILE A 192 1.70 13.71 -14.18
N LEU A 193 1.83 12.62 -14.93
CA LEU A 193 1.60 12.63 -16.38
C LEU A 193 0.14 12.94 -16.74
N VAL A 194 -0.81 12.47 -15.93
CA VAL A 194 -2.23 12.82 -16.09
C VAL A 194 -2.49 14.25 -15.62
N HIS A 195 -1.90 14.68 -14.50
CA HIS A 195 -2.07 16.03 -13.95
C HIS A 195 -1.57 17.12 -14.90
N GLY A 196 -0.41 16.91 -15.53
CA GLY A 196 0.15 17.82 -16.53
C GLY A 196 -0.55 17.80 -17.89
N ASN A 197 -1.65 17.04 -18.05
CA ASN A 197 -2.35 16.81 -19.31
C ASN A 197 -1.47 16.26 -20.44
N TYR A 198 -0.35 15.61 -20.11
CA TYR A 198 0.53 14.98 -21.10
C TYR A 198 -0.12 13.72 -21.70
N PHE A 199 -0.91 13.02 -20.90
CA PHE A 199 -1.61 11.81 -21.31
C PHE A 199 -2.97 11.67 -20.63
N SER A 200 -3.91 11.00 -21.29
CA SER A 200 -5.12 10.53 -20.63
C SER A 200 -4.82 9.37 -19.67
N ALA A 201 -5.69 9.15 -18.69
CA ALA A 201 -5.57 8.02 -17.76
C ALA A 201 -5.53 6.66 -18.50
N ASP A 202 -6.31 6.51 -19.58
CA ASP A 202 -6.33 5.29 -20.38
C ASP A 202 -5.03 5.07 -21.16
N SER A 203 -4.40 6.13 -21.66
CA SER A 203 -3.08 6.04 -22.29
C SER A 203 -2.00 5.66 -21.28
N ILE A 204 -2.01 6.25 -20.08
CA ILE A 204 -1.02 5.93 -19.05
C ILE A 204 -1.12 4.49 -18.57
N ARG A 205 -2.32 3.92 -18.47
CA ARG A 205 -2.50 2.50 -18.11
C ARG A 205 -1.80 1.53 -19.08
N LYS A 206 -1.60 1.94 -20.34
CA LYS A 206 -0.86 1.14 -21.34
C LYS A 206 0.66 1.29 -21.19
N ILE A 207 1.13 2.39 -20.61
CA ILE A 207 2.55 2.74 -20.46
C ILE A 207 3.09 2.25 -19.10
N ILE A 208 2.29 2.43 -18.05
CA ILE A 208 2.61 2.08 -16.67
C ILE A 208 1.56 1.06 -16.20
N PRO A 209 1.80 -0.25 -16.43
CA PRO A 209 0.86 -1.32 -16.08
C PRO A 209 0.79 -1.60 -14.58
#